data_AF-A0AAU5JHW9-F1
#
_entry.id   AF-A0AAU5JHW9-F1
#
_cell.length_a   1.000
_cell.length_b   1.000
_cell.length_c   1.000
_cell.angle_alpha   90.00
_cell.angle_beta   90.00
_cell.angle_gamma   90.00
#
_symmetry.space_group_name_H-M   'P 1'
#
loop_
_entity.id
_entity.type
_entity.pdbx_description
1 polymer ?
#
loop_
_entity_poly.entity_id
_entity_poly.type
_entity_poly.pdbx_seq_one_letter_code
_entity_poly.pdbx_strand_id
1 'polypeptide(L)' 'MSSEKTVTEVARDLSVSPEGLRGWVKQAKIDRGEGPAGALTTAEREELVRLRRKVREQEATIEVLFAQDKMR' A
#
# COMPACT_ATOMS: atom_id res chain seq x y z
N MET A 1 -4.72 28.48 -7.76
CA MET A 1 -6.11 28.20 -8.20
C MET A 1 -6.65 27.07 -7.35
N SER A 2 -7.38 27.37 -6.27
CA SER A 2 -8.20 26.34 -5.62
C SER A 2 -9.40 26.12 -6.54
N SER A 3 -9.68 24.87 -6.91
CA SER A 3 -10.95 24.56 -7.58
C SER A 3 -12.09 24.96 -6.65
N GLU A 4 -13.11 25.65 -7.18
CA GLU A 4 -14.33 26.01 -6.45
C GLU A 4 -15.20 24.78 -6.14
N LYS A 5 -14.92 23.65 -6.80
CA LYS A 5 -15.67 22.40 -6.61
C LYS A 5 -15.26 21.68 -5.32
N THR A 6 -16.26 21.32 -4.54
CA THR A 6 -16.12 20.43 -3.38
C THR A 6 -15.70 19.02 -3.81
N VAL A 7 -15.11 18.26 -2.88
CA VAL A 7 -14.74 16.85 -3.15
C VAL A 7 -15.96 16.01 -3.56
N THR A 8 -17.15 16.33 -3.07
CA THR A 8 -18.39 15.64 -3.43
C THR A 8 -18.81 15.92 -4.88
N GLU A 9 -18.68 17.17 -5.35
CA GLU A 9 -18.98 17.52 -6.74
C GLU A 9 -17.98 16.85 -7.70
N VAL A 10 -16.69 16.88 -7.36
CA VAL A 10 -15.67 16.20 -8.16
C VAL A 10 -15.90 14.68 -8.17
N ALA A 11 -16.29 14.08 -7.04
CA ALA A 11 -16.60 12.65 -6.99
C ALA A 11 -17.80 12.28 -7.89
N ARG A 12 -18.84 13.12 -7.91
CA ARG A 12 -19.99 12.95 -8.82
C ARG A 12 -19.58 13.06 -10.28
N ASP A 13 -18.81 14.09 -10.64
CA ASP A 13 -18.30 14.29 -12.00
C ASP A 13 -17.47 13.08 -12.47
N LEU A 14 -16.71 12.45 -11.56
CA LEU A 14 -15.89 11.28 -11.82
C LEU A 14 -16.62 9.94 -11.64
N SER A 15 -17.91 9.96 -11.25
CA SER A 15 -18.71 8.75 -10.96
C SER A 15 -18.07 7.80 -9.93
N VAL A 16 -17.43 8.36 -8.89
CA VAL A 16 -16.84 7.61 -7.77
C VAL A 16 -17.49 8.00 -6.45
N SER A 17 -17.31 7.18 -5.41
CA SER A 17 -17.77 7.57 -4.07
C SER A 17 -16.94 8.75 -3.54
N PRO A 18 -17.57 9.76 -2.89
CA PRO A 18 -16.86 10.86 -2.25
C PRO A 18 -15.85 10.38 -1.20
N GLU A 19 -16.15 9.30 -0.48
CA GLU A 19 -15.26 8.68 0.50
C GLU A 19 -14.04 8.06 -0.17
N GLY A 20 -14.22 7.36 -1.29
CA GLY A 20 -13.13 6.79 -2.08
C GLY A 20 -12.21 7.87 -2.61
N LEU A 21 -12.77 8.95 -3.17
CA LEU A 21 -12.00 10.09 -3.64
C LEU A 21 -11.22 10.78 -2.50
N ARG A 22 -11.84 10.99 -1.33
CA ARG A 22 -11.14 11.50 -0.14
C ARG A 22 -9.97 10.61 0.25
N GLY A 23 -10.15 9.28 0.18
CA GLY A 23 -9.10 8.30 0.40
C GLY A 23 -7.93 8.46 -0.56
N TRP A 24 -8.20 8.56 -1.87
CA TRP A 24 -7.15 8.76 -2.87
C TRP A 24 -6.42 10.09 -2.70
N VAL A 25 -7.14 11.18 -2.41
CA VAL A 25 -6.51 12.48 -2.13
C VAL A 25 -5.59 12.38 -0.90
N LYS A 26 -6.02 11.68 0.15
CA LYS A 26 -5.20 11.44 1.35
C LYS A 26 -3.94 10.64 1.00
N GLN A 27 -4.06 9.56 0.24
CA GLN A 27 -2.89 8.76 -0.16
C GLN A 27 -1.95 9.56 -1.07
N ALA A 28 -2.48 10.34 -2.01
CA ALA A 28 -1.67 11.21 -2.86
C ALA A 28 -0.91 12.29 -2.07
N LYS A 29 -1.46 12.79 -0.95
CA LYS A 29 -0.72 13.65 -0.02
C LYS A 29 0.42 12.90 0.67
N ILE A 30 0.15 11.68 1.14
CA ILE A 30 1.17 10.81 1.74
C ILE A 30 2.30 10.52 0.74
N ASP A 31 1.95 10.20 -0.50
CA ASP A 31 2.91 9.92 -1.58
C ASP A 31 3.78 11.15 -1.93
N ARG A 32 3.33 12.37 -1.62
CA ARG A 32 4.13 13.61 -1.73
C ARG A 32 4.92 13.96 -0.47
N GLY A 33 4.89 13.13 0.57
CA GLY A 33 5.54 13.40 1.85
C GLY A 33 4.77 14.33 2.78
N GLU A 34 3.51 14.64 2.48
CA GLU A 34 2.61 15.47 3.32
C GLU A 34 1.81 14.61 4.31
N GLY A 35 2.19 13.33 4.48
CA GLY A 35 1.54 12.38 5.38
C GLY A 35 1.94 12.58 6.84
N PRO A 36 1.14 12.05 7.80
CA PRO A 36 1.59 11.97 9.18
C PRO A 36 2.79 11.02 9.32
N ALA A 37 3.56 11.17 10.40
CA ALA A 37 4.70 10.30 10.67
C ALA A 37 4.30 8.82 10.66
N GLY A 38 5.07 7.99 9.96
CA GLY A 38 4.82 6.56 9.81
C GLY A 38 3.76 6.19 8.75
N ALA A 39 3.17 7.15 8.05
CA ALA A 39 2.34 6.86 6.88
C ALA A 39 3.21 6.35 5.73
N LEU A 40 2.90 5.15 5.23
CA LEU A 40 3.56 4.58 4.06
C LEU A 40 2.98 5.18 2.78
N THR A 41 3.88 5.59 1.89
CA THR A 41 3.57 5.81 0.49
C THR A 41 3.05 4.53 -0.16
N THR A 42 2.41 4.68 -1.31
CA THR A 42 1.93 3.54 -2.11
C THR A 42 3.09 2.60 -2.47
N ALA A 43 4.23 3.15 -2.91
CA ALA A 43 5.41 2.37 -3.26
C ALA A 43 6.04 1.63 -2.05
N GLU A 44 6.16 2.30 -0.90
CA GLU A 44 6.68 1.66 0.32
C GLU A 44 5.77 0.53 0.80
N ARG A 45 4.45 0.69 0.68
CA ARG A 45 3.48 -0.35 1.03
C ARG A 45 3.60 -1.56 0.11
N GLU A 46 3.74 -1.35 -1.20
CA GLU A 46 3.95 -2.41 -2.19
C GLU A 46 5.23 -3.18 -1.91
N GLU A 47 6.32 -2.45 -1.66
CA GLU A 47 7.61 -3.04 -1.33
C GLU A 47 7.55 -3.85 -0.02
N LEU A 48 6.90 -3.32 1.01
CA LEU A 48 6.69 -4.04 2.26
C LEU A 48 5.93 -5.36 2.06
N VAL A 49 4.89 -5.37 1.23
CA VAL A 49 4.13 -6.58 0.89
C VAL A 49 5.02 -7.58 0.13
N ARG A 50 5.80 -7.11 -0.84
CA ARG A 50 6.73 -7.94 -1.61
C ARG A 50 7.77 -8.59 -0.71
N LEU A 51 8.39 -7.81 0.18
CA LEU A 51 9.38 -8.31 1.14
C LEU A 51 8.78 -9.32 2.11
N ARG A 52 7.59 -9.05 2.66
CA ARG A 52 6.87 -10.01 3.53
C ARG A 52 6.52 -11.32 2.82
N ARG A 53 6.26 -11.27 1.50
CA ARG A 53 6.09 -12.49 0.70
C ARG A 53 7.40 -13.24 0.55
N LYS A 54 8.49 -12.54 0.22
CA LYS A 54 9.81 -13.13 0.05
C LYS A 54 10.32 -13.81 1.33
N VAL A 55 10.11 -13.17 2.48
CA VAL A 55 10.50 -13.75 3.79
C VAL A 55 9.78 -15.08 4.02
N ARG A 56 8.45 -15.13 3.83
CA ARG A 56 7.69 -16.38 3.98
C ARG A 56 8.16 -17.49 3.04
N GLU A 57 8.50 -17.14 1.81
CA GLU A 57 9.03 -18.10 0.82
C GLU A 57 10.42 -18.63 1.23
N GLN A 58 11.28 -17.75 1.76
CA GLN A 58 12.59 -18.12 2.29
C GLN A 58 12.46 -19.03 3.52
N GLU A 59 11.57 -18.70 4.46
CA GLU A 59 11.28 -19.52 5.64
C GLU A 59 10.82 -20.93 5.24
N ALA A 60 9.87 -21.04 4.30
CA ALA A 60 9.42 -22.33 3.78
C ALA A 60 10.54 -23.13 3.10
N THR A 61 11.41 -22.45 2.35
CA THR A 61 12.57 -23.11 1.71
C THR A 61 13.54 -23.65 2.76
N ILE A 62 13.83 -22.85 3.79
CA ILE A 62 14.70 -23.24 4.91
C ILE A 62 14.13 -24.48 5.62
N GLU A 63 12.82 -24.51 5.89
CA GLU A 63 12.16 -25.66 6.51
C GLU A 63 12.33 -26.95 5.71
N VAL A 64 12.14 -26.88 4.38
CA VAL A 64 12.32 -28.04 3.49
C VAL A 64 13.76 -28.53 3.51
N LEU A 65 14.74 -27.62 3.48
CA LEU A 65 16.15 -27.99 3.52
C LEU A 65 16.53 -28.65 4.85
N PHE A 66 16.04 -28.13 5.97
CA PHE A 66 16.25 -28.77 7.28
C PHE A 66 15.60 -30.15 7.37
N ALA A 67 14.40 -30.32 6.79
CA ALA A 67 13.74 -31.62 6.75
C ALA A 67 14.56 -32.63 5.92
N GLN A 68 15.15 -32.21 4.80
CA GLN A 68 16.03 -33.04 3.98
C GLN A 68 17.29 -33.46 4.72
N ASP A 69 17.96 -32.53 5.40
CA ASP A 69 19.19 -32.82 6.16
C ASP A 69 18.93 -33.81 7.31
N LYS A 70 17.79 -33.70 8.00
CA LYS A 70 17.40 -34.63 9.08
C LYS A 70 17.10 -36.06 8.59
N MET A 71 16.75 -36.23 7.33
CA MET A 71 16.49 -37.56 6.73
C MET A 71 17.75 -38.25 6.22
N ARG A 72 18.87 -37.53 6.15
CA ARG A 72 20.17 -38.06 5.73
C ARG A 72 20.90 -38.73 6.90
#